data_AF-A0A2R6KUU6-F1
#
_entry.id   AF-A0A2R6KUU6-F1
#
_cell.length_a   1.000
_cell.length_b   1.000
_cell.length_c   1.000
_cell.angle_alpha   90.00
_cell.angle_beta   90.00
_cell.angle_gamma   90.00
#
_symmetry.space_group_name_H-M   'P 1'
#
loop_
_entity.id
_entity.type
_entity.pdbx_description
1 polymer ?
#
loop_
_entity_poly.entity_id
_entity_poly.type
_entity_poly.pdbx_seq_one_letter_code
_entity_poly.pdbx_strand_id
1 'polypeptide(L)'
;MLRSYVERGVLAGAAGGLTFGLFVAVVGNPLVGYVEELGHAGDGGHQAAEGFLSETVTNLGSVGGGVLWGLLLGAIFFGAVYYFLEPAIPGEGATKRYVLAGAGFLTVSGAPWLALPPVAPGMEQSLPTQTRLLIYGGMMI
;
A
#
# COMPACT_ATOMS: atom_id res chain seq x y z
N MET A 1 29.24 -4.65 -1.40
CA MET A 1 28.14 -5.59 -1.69
C MET A 1 26.81 -5.03 -1.21
N LEU A 2 26.59 -4.82 0.11
CA LEU A 2 25.33 -4.23 0.61
C LEU A 2 24.96 -2.88 -0.05
N ARG A 3 25.93 -1.97 -0.25
CA ARG A 3 25.69 -0.66 -0.88
C ARG A 3 24.95 -0.77 -2.23
N SER A 4 25.38 -1.67 -3.12
CA SER A 4 24.76 -1.81 -4.44
C SER A 4 23.34 -2.37 -4.37
N TYR A 5 23.00 -3.13 -3.32
CA TYR A 5 21.62 -3.57 -3.07
C TYR A 5 20.78 -2.39 -2.59
N VAL A 6 21.30 -1.59 -1.66
CA VAL A 6 20.62 -0.39 -1.16
C VAL A 6 20.37 0.61 -2.28
N GLU A 7 21.34 0.88 -3.16
CA GLU A 7 21.15 1.78 -4.30
C GLU A 7 20.02 1.29 -5.24
N ARG A 8 19.99 0.00 -5.56
CA ARG A 8 18.91 -0.60 -6.37
C ARG A 8 17.57 -0.57 -5.65
N GLY A 9 17.57 -0.84 -4.35
CA GLY A 9 16.39 -0.77 -3.50
C GLY A 9 15.82 0.63 -3.42
N VAL A 10 16.67 1.65 -3.29
CA VAL A 10 16.29 3.07 -3.32
C VAL A 10 15.67 3.44 -4.66
N LEU A 11 16.26 3.02 -5.79
CA LEU A 11 15.69 3.27 -7.12
C LEU A 11 14.33 2.60 -7.30
N ALA A 12 14.22 1.32 -6.90
CA ALA A 12 12.96 0.59 -6.95
C ALA A 12 11.89 1.23 -6.06
N GLY A 13 12.28 1.64 -4.84
CA GLY A 13 11.44 2.32 -3.88
C GLY A 13 10.97 3.69 -4.36
N ALA A 14 11.86 4.49 -4.95
CA ALA A 14 11.51 5.77 -5.55
C ALA A 14 10.49 5.61 -6.68
N ALA A 15 10.71 4.63 -7.57
CA ALA A 15 9.78 4.34 -8.66
C ALA A 15 8.40 3.91 -8.12
N GLY A 16 8.36 2.94 -7.20
CA GLY A 16 7.12 2.47 -6.59
C GLY A 16 6.40 3.56 -5.79
N GLY A 17 7.14 4.33 -5.01
CA GLY A 17 6.62 5.45 -4.22
C GLY A 17 6.06 6.57 -5.09
N LEU A 18 6.72 6.90 -6.20
CA LEU A 18 6.22 7.86 -7.18
C LEU A 18 4.92 7.37 -7.81
N THR A 19 4.89 6.12 -8.29
CA THR A 19 3.67 5.54 -8.90
C THR A 19 2.53 5.53 -7.89
N PHE A 20 2.77 5.11 -6.65
CA PHE A 20 1.76 5.12 -5.59
C PHE A 20 1.28 6.54 -5.27
N GLY A 21 2.20 7.49 -5.09
CA GLY A 21 1.86 8.88 -4.78
C GLY A 21 1.05 9.54 -5.90
N LEU A 22 1.38 9.26 -7.17
CA LEU A 22 0.60 9.70 -8.32
C LEU A 22 -0.79 9.06 -8.36
N PHE A 23 -0.89 7.77 -8.06
CA PHE A 23 -2.19 7.10 -7.95
C PHE A 23 -3.07 7.74 -6.86
N VAL A 24 -2.50 8.02 -5.69
CA VAL A 24 -3.24 8.70 -4.61
C VAL A 24 -3.67 10.10 -5.05
N ALA A 25 -2.79 10.88 -5.69
CA ALA A 25 -3.12 12.23 -6.13
C ALA A 25 -4.21 12.26 -7.22
N VAL A 26 -4.19 11.31 -8.16
CA VAL A 26 -5.09 11.31 -9.34
C VAL A 26 -6.40 10.54 -9.09
N VAL A 27 -6.37 9.52 -8.23
CA VAL A 27 -7.52 8.63 -8.00
C VAL A 27 -7.96 8.67 -6.54
N GLY A 28 -7.03 8.53 -5.60
CA GLY A 28 -7.34 8.48 -4.18
C GLY A 28 -8.02 9.74 -3.67
N ASN A 29 -7.35 10.89 -3.79
CA ASN A 29 -7.84 12.17 -3.28
C ASN A 29 -9.18 12.57 -3.94
N PRO A 30 -9.35 12.48 -5.28
CA PRO A 30 -10.64 12.78 -5.90
C PRO A 30 -11.77 11.82 -5.47
N LEU A 31 -11.48 10.52 -5.32
CA LEU A 31 -12.48 9.55 -4.88
C LEU A 31 -12.93 9.82 -3.44
N VAL A 32 -12.00 10.18 -2.55
CA VAL A 32 -12.33 10.57 -1.16
C VAL A 32 -13.25 11.79 -1.18
N GLY A 33 -12.91 12.83 -1.93
CA GLY A 33 -13.75 14.02 -2.05
C GLY A 33 -15.15 13.72 -2.58
N TYR A 34 -15.27 12.83 -3.58
CA TYR A 34 -16.58 12.40 -4.09
C TYR A 34 -17.42 11.66 -3.04
N VAL A 35 -16.80 10.77 -2.26
CA VAL A 35 -17.50 10.03 -1.19
C VAL A 35 -17.94 10.96 -0.06
N GLU A 36 -17.11 11.95 0.30
CA GLU A 36 -17.47 12.99 1.26
C GLU A 36 -18.69 13.80 0.80
N GLU A 37 -18.72 14.22 -0.47
CA GLU A 37 -19.85 14.94 -1.06
C GLU A 37 -21.16 14.11 -1.00
N LEU A 38 -21.08 12.81 -1.33
CA LEU A 38 -22.22 11.90 -1.24
C LEU A 38 -22.75 11.74 0.20
N GLY A 39 -21.83 11.67 1.18
CA GLY A 39 -22.18 11.57 2.60
C GLY A 39 -22.91 12.82 3.11
N HIS A 40 -22.52 14.00 2.61
CA HIS A 40 -23.12 15.28 3.00
C HIS A 40 -24.50 15.53 2.37
N ALA A 41 -24.82 14.90 1.23
CA ALA A 41 -26.15 14.99 0.64
C ALA A 41 -27.22 14.22 1.44
N GLY A 42 -26.82 13.28 2.32
CA GLY A 42 -27.72 12.44 3.12
C GLY A 42 -28.02 12.95 4.54
N ASP A 43 -27.10 13.71 5.14
CA ASP A 43 -27.23 14.25 6.51
C ASP A 43 -27.27 15.79 6.47
N GLY A 44 -28.43 16.36 6.82
CA GLY A 44 -28.63 17.80 6.88
C GLY A 44 -27.76 18.45 7.97
N GLY A 45 -26.66 19.06 7.57
CA GLY A 45 -26.03 20.16 8.30
C GLY A 45 -24.85 19.80 9.19
N HIS A 46 -23.68 19.60 8.59
CA HIS A 46 -22.40 19.95 9.22
C HIS A 46 -21.50 20.65 8.20
N GLN A 47 -20.94 21.80 8.61
CA GLN A 47 -20.09 22.65 7.77
C GLN A 47 -18.93 21.83 7.21
N ALA A 48 -18.72 21.91 5.89
CA ALA A 48 -17.57 21.33 5.23
C ALA A 48 -16.31 21.76 5.97
N ALA A 49 -15.52 20.80 6.45
CA ALA A 49 -14.15 21.09 6.83
C ALA A 49 -13.44 21.47 5.53
N GLU A 50 -13.36 22.77 5.22
CA GLU A 50 -12.45 23.26 4.19
C GLU A 50 -11.07 22.64 4.49
N GLY A 51 -10.54 21.89 3.53
CA GLY A 51 -9.26 21.22 3.67
C GLY A 51 -8.23 22.20 4.21
N PHE A 52 -7.52 21.82 5.28
CA PHE A 52 -6.50 22.66 5.92
C PHE A 52 -5.42 23.17 4.93
N LEU A 53 -5.29 22.48 3.79
CA LEU A 53 -4.39 22.81 2.69
C LEU A 53 -5.18 22.83 1.38
N SER A 54 -4.71 23.62 0.41
CA SER A 54 -5.29 23.60 -0.93
C SER A 54 -5.10 22.23 -1.59
N GLU A 55 -6.01 21.87 -2.49
CA GLU A 55 -5.98 20.59 -3.24
C GLU A 55 -4.61 20.34 -3.89
N THR A 56 -4.00 21.39 -4.45
CA THR A 56 -2.65 21.33 -5.01
C THR A 56 -1.60 20.89 -3.99
N VAL A 57 -1.65 21.44 -2.77
CA VAL A 57 -0.70 21.08 -1.70
C VAL A 57 -0.96 19.66 -1.22
N THR A 58 -2.22 19.24 -1.11
CA THR A 58 -2.59 17.86 -0.76
C THR A 58 -2.06 16.87 -1.79
N ASN A 59 -2.27 17.12 -3.09
CA ASN A 59 -1.78 16.27 -4.16
C ASN A 59 -0.25 16.23 -4.21
N LEU A 60 0.41 17.38 -4.05
CA LEU A 60 1.87 17.43 -3.98
C LEU A 60 2.40 16.68 -2.74
N GLY A 61 1.70 16.78 -1.61
CA GLY A 61 1.97 16.03 -0.39
C GLY A 61 1.81 14.53 -0.59
N SER A 62 0.79 14.08 -1.32
CA SER A 62 0.60 12.66 -1.66
C SER A 62 1.75 12.12 -2.52
N VAL A 63 2.16 12.87 -3.55
CA VAL A 63 3.30 12.47 -4.40
C VAL A 63 4.61 12.49 -3.62
N GLY A 64 4.91 13.59 -2.93
CA GLY A 64 6.14 13.75 -2.16
C GLY A 64 6.23 12.75 -1.00
N GLY A 65 5.14 12.56 -0.29
CA GLY A 65 5.01 11.56 0.78
C GLY A 65 5.16 10.14 0.24
N GLY A 66 4.53 9.83 -0.90
CA GLY A 66 4.69 8.54 -1.58
C GLY A 66 6.14 8.26 -1.97
N VAL A 67 6.84 9.23 -2.56
CA VAL A 67 8.27 9.11 -2.88
C VAL A 67 9.11 8.93 -1.63
N LEU A 68 8.88 9.74 -0.58
CA LEU A 68 9.64 9.65 0.67
C LEU A 68 9.46 8.28 1.35
N TRP A 69 8.22 7.80 1.42
CA TRP A 69 7.93 6.45 1.92
C TRP A 69 8.55 5.37 1.04
N GLY A 70 8.44 5.52 -0.28
CA GLY A 70 9.05 4.63 -1.25
C GLY A 70 10.56 4.52 -1.07
N LEU A 71 11.26 5.65 -0.89
CA LEU A 71 12.70 5.68 -0.62
C LEU A 71 13.06 4.93 0.67
N LEU A 72 12.30 5.18 1.75
CA LEU A 72 12.51 4.53 3.05
C LEU A 72 12.32 3.01 2.96
N LEU A 73 11.20 2.56 2.39
CA LEU A 73 10.92 1.12 2.23
C LEU A 73 11.86 0.48 1.20
N GLY A 74 12.24 1.21 0.16
CA GLY A 74 13.19 0.76 -0.84
C GLY A 74 14.56 0.49 -0.26
N ALA A 75 15.09 1.43 0.52
CA ALA A 75 16.38 1.27 1.18
C ALA A 75 16.37 0.10 2.18
N ILE A 76 15.33 0.02 3.00
CA ILE A 76 15.22 -0.98 4.07
C ILE A 76 14.89 -2.36 3.50
N PHE A 77 13.75 -2.52 2.83
CA PHE A 77 13.23 -3.83 2.43
C PHE A 77 13.86 -4.33 1.13
N PHE A 78 13.78 -3.54 0.04
CA PHE A 78 14.33 -3.95 -1.26
C PHE A 78 15.86 -3.87 -1.33
N GLY A 79 16.48 -3.11 -0.43
CA GLY A 79 17.93 -2.99 -0.29
C GLY A 79 18.49 -3.91 0.78
N ALA A 80 18.35 -3.52 2.05
CA ALA A 80 19.03 -4.18 3.16
C ALA A 80 18.46 -5.56 3.49
N VAL A 81 17.14 -5.72 3.59
CA VAL A 81 16.52 -7.01 3.91
C VAL A 81 16.66 -7.99 2.75
N TYR A 82 16.39 -7.55 1.52
CA TYR A 82 16.56 -8.38 0.31
C TYR A 82 17.99 -8.91 0.16
N TYR A 83 19.02 -8.15 0.55
CA TYR A 83 20.40 -8.66 0.56
C TYR A 83 20.58 -9.96 1.37
N PHE A 84 19.88 -10.10 2.50
CA PHE A 84 19.93 -11.32 3.31
C PHE A 84 18.99 -12.41 2.82
N LEU A 85 17.86 -12.04 2.20
CA LEU A 85 16.84 -12.99 1.74
C LEU A 85 17.07 -13.51 0.31
N GLU A 86 17.87 -12.82 -0.50
CA GLU A 86 18.12 -13.21 -1.89
C GLU A 86 18.54 -14.68 -2.10
N PRO A 87 19.36 -15.29 -1.21
CA PRO A 87 19.73 -16.70 -1.34
C PRO A 87 18.56 -17.66 -1.16
N ALA A 88 17.53 -17.27 -0.40
CA ALA A 88 16.35 -18.10 -0.13
C ALA A 88 15.33 -18.06 -1.29
N ILE A 89 15.42 -17.09 -2.20
CA ILE A 89 14.45 -16.93 -3.28
C ILE A 89 14.81 -17.85 -4.44
N PRO A 90 13.92 -18.77 -4.84
CA PRO A 90 14.18 -19.71 -5.92
C PRO A 90 14.24 -19.02 -7.30
N GLY A 91 15.02 -19.61 -8.21
CA GLY A 91 15.18 -19.15 -9.59
C GLY A 91 16.28 -18.10 -9.78
N GLU A 92 16.47 -17.70 -11.03
CA GLU A 92 17.49 -16.72 -11.45
C GLU A 92 16.87 -15.60 -12.30
N GLY A 93 17.61 -14.50 -12.46
CA GLY A 93 17.25 -13.42 -13.38
C GLY A 93 15.83 -12.88 -13.19
N ALA A 94 15.02 -12.94 -14.26
CA ALA A 94 13.64 -12.47 -14.26
C ALA A 94 12.71 -13.34 -13.40
N THR A 95 12.91 -14.65 -13.38
CA THR A 95 12.09 -15.59 -12.61
C THR A 95 12.13 -15.23 -11.12
N LYS A 96 13.32 -14.98 -10.57
CA LYS A 96 13.49 -14.56 -9.18
C LYS A 96 12.68 -13.29 -8.87
N ARG A 97 12.69 -12.32 -9.78
CA ARG A 97 11.94 -11.06 -9.64
C ARG A 97 10.44 -11.27 -9.67
N TYR A 98 9.93 -12.14 -10.56
CA TYR A 98 8.50 -12.45 -10.63
C TYR A 98 8.02 -13.25 -9.42
N VAL A 99 8.83 -14.19 -8.91
CA VAL A 99 8.54 -14.91 -7.67
C VAL A 99 8.44 -13.92 -6.51
N LEU A 100 9.40 -13.00 -6.37
CA LEU A 100 9.38 -11.99 -5.32
C LEU A 100 8.17 -11.04 -5.46
N ALA A 101 7.88 -10.59 -6.69
CA ALA A 101 6.73 -9.72 -6.95
C ALA A 101 5.40 -10.42 -6.65
N GLY A 102 5.25 -11.68 -7.06
CA GLY A 102 4.07 -12.49 -6.78
C GLY A 102 3.89 -12.75 -5.29
N ALA A 103 4.96 -13.17 -4.59
CA ALA A 103 4.93 -13.35 -3.14
C ALA A 103 4.57 -12.06 -2.42
N GLY A 104 5.23 -10.94 -2.76
CA GLY A 104 4.93 -9.63 -2.18
C GLY A 104 3.49 -9.19 -2.43
N PHE A 105 2.97 -9.37 -3.64
CA PHE A 105 1.57 -9.05 -3.96
C PHE A 105 0.59 -9.92 -3.16
N LEU A 106 0.85 -11.22 -3.06
CA LEU A 106 0.00 -12.13 -2.28
C LEU A 106 0.03 -11.77 -0.80
N THR A 107 1.18 -11.46 -0.21
CA THR A 107 1.29 -11.12 1.22
C THR A 107 0.71 -9.74 1.54
N VAL A 108 0.98 -8.72 0.71
CA VAL A 108 0.59 -7.32 0.99
C VAL A 108 -0.84 -7.02 0.54
N SER A 109 -1.32 -7.66 -0.51
CA SER A 109 -2.65 -7.39 -1.09
C SER A 109 -3.57 -8.62 -1.03
N GLY A 110 -3.17 -9.73 -1.63
CA GLY A 110 -4.04 -10.91 -1.75
C GLY A 110 -4.56 -11.43 -0.40
N ALA A 111 -3.66 -11.69 0.54
CA ALA A 111 -3.98 -12.30 1.83
C ALA A 111 -4.88 -11.39 2.71
N PRO A 112 -4.59 -10.09 2.90
CA PRO A 112 -5.50 -9.20 3.62
C PRO A 112 -6.91 -9.16 3.03
N TRP A 113 -7.03 -9.04 1.70
CA TRP A 113 -8.34 -8.94 1.05
C TRP A 113 -9.13 -10.25 1.09
N LEU A 114 -8.45 -11.40 1.01
CA LEU A 114 -9.09 -12.71 1.09
C LEU A 114 -9.50 -13.09 2.52
N ALA A 115 -8.65 -12.83 3.51
CA ALA A 115 -8.92 -13.20 4.89
C ALA A 115 -9.81 -12.18 5.62
N LEU A 116 -9.66 -10.90 5.29
CA LEU A 116 -10.33 -9.78 5.94
C LEU A 116 -11.03 -8.86 4.92
N PRO A 117 -12.01 -9.37 4.16
CA PRO A 117 -12.72 -8.54 3.20
C PRO A 117 -13.47 -7.40 3.92
N PRO A 118 -13.46 -6.18 3.38
CA PRO A 118 -14.24 -5.09 3.92
C PRO A 118 -15.73 -5.42 3.80
N VAL A 119 -16.49 -5.06 4.82
CA VAL A 119 -17.96 -5.15 4.83
C VAL A 119 -18.53 -3.75 4.99
N ALA A 120 -19.71 -3.53 4.41
CA ALA A 120 -20.43 -2.30 4.60
C ALA A 120 -20.75 -2.08 6.10
N PRO A 121 -20.84 -0.84 6.57
CA PRO A 121 -21.26 -0.55 7.93
C PRO A 121 -22.59 -1.24 8.28
N GLY A 122 -22.66 -1.87 9.46
CA GLY A 122 -23.86 -2.59 9.93
C GLY A 122 -24.01 -4.02 9.40
N MET A 123 -23.15 -4.47 8.49
CA MET A 123 -23.11 -5.87 8.05
C MET A 123 -22.22 -6.72 8.95
N GLU A 124 -22.71 -7.88 9.33
CA GLU A 124 -21.90 -8.89 10.03
C GLU A 124 -21.02 -9.67 9.04
N GLN A 125 -19.82 -10.00 9.49
CA GLN A 125 -18.89 -10.85 8.75
C GLN A 125 -19.37 -12.30 8.79
N SER A 126 -19.18 -13.04 7.71
CA SER A 126 -19.63 -14.44 7.60
C SER A 126 -18.92 -15.40 8.57
N LEU A 127 -17.72 -15.03 9.05
CA LEU A 127 -16.93 -15.80 10.00
C LEU A 127 -16.62 -14.99 11.25
N PRO A 128 -16.55 -15.63 12.44
CA PRO A 128 -16.10 -14.98 13.66
C PRO A 128 -14.69 -14.40 13.51
N THR A 129 -14.43 -13.26 14.16
CA THR A 129 -13.14 -12.54 14.11
C THR A 129 -11.94 -13.45 14.38
N GLN A 130 -12.03 -14.31 15.39
CA GLN A 130 -10.93 -15.22 15.74
C GLN A 130 -10.59 -16.19 14.61
N THR A 131 -11.59 -16.70 13.89
CA THR A 131 -11.36 -17.62 12.75
C THR A 131 -10.66 -16.89 11.61
N ARG A 132 -11.07 -15.65 11.32
CA ARG A 132 -10.47 -14.83 10.26
C ARG A 132 -9.03 -14.43 10.58
N LEU A 133 -8.73 -14.09 11.83
CA LEU A 133 -7.37 -13.77 12.26
C LEU A 133 -6.45 -15.00 12.20
N LEU A 134 -6.96 -16.19 12.52
CA LEU A 134 -6.20 -17.43 12.37
C LEU A 134 -5.93 -17.76 10.91
N ILE A 135 -6.92 -17.62 10.03
CA ILE A 135 -6.73 -17.78 8.57
C ILE A 135 -5.68 -16.79 8.07
N TYR A 136 -5.82 -15.51 8.42
CA TYR A 136 -4.85 -14.48 8.05
C TYR A 136 -3.45 -14.82 8.54
N GLY A 137 -3.28 -15.16 9.82
CA GLY A 137 -1.99 -15.57 10.38
C GLY A 137 -1.39 -16.79 9.68
N GLY A 138 -2.21 -17.78 9.33
CA GLY A 138 -1.77 -18.96 8.58
C GLY A 138 -1.35 -18.66 7.14
N MET A 139 -1.85 -17.59 6.52
CA MET A 139 -1.41 -17.16 5.18
C MET A 139 -0.09 -16.39 5.20
N MET A 140 0.38 -15.93 6.36
CA MET A 140 1.58 -15.10 6.51
C MET A 140 2.83 -15.90 6.92
N ILE A 141 2.72 -17.22 7.06
CA ILE A 141 3.79 -18.17 7.45
C ILE A 141 4.02 -19.13 6.27
#